data_AF-A0A3D0URX8-F1
#
_entry.id   AF-A0A3D0URX8-F1
#
_cell.length_a   1.000
_cell.length_b   1.000
_cell.length_c   1.000
_cell.angle_alpha   90.00
_cell.angle_beta   90.00
_cell.angle_gamma   90.00
#
_symmetry.space_group_name_H-M   'P 1'
#
loop_
_entity.id
_entity.type
_entity.pdbx_description
1 polymer ?
#
loop_
_entity_poly.entity_id
_entity_poly.type
_entity_poly.pdbx_seq_one_letter_code
_entity_poly.pdbx_strand_id
1 'polypeptide(L)' 'MLDFNKDFIKRIKHQDHTAFNEFYLNTVDIFSRYIEANYFLNKQDAQDLISDFYVKFRESVRKYDENYSFS' A
#
# COMPACT_ATOMS: atom_id res chain seq x y z
N MET A 1 -8.93 -11.27 -9.37
CA MET A 1 -8.47 -11.56 -7.99
C MET A 1 -7.12 -10.88 -7.85
N LEU A 2 -6.89 -10.13 -6.76
CA LEU A 2 -5.64 -9.43 -6.48
C LEU A 2 -4.49 -10.43 -6.40
N ASP A 3 -3.69 -10.54 -7.46
CA ASP A 3 -2.56 -11.46 -7.49
C ASP A 3 -1.25 -10.67 -7.45
N PHE A 4 -0.90 -10.21 -6.24
CA PHE A 4 0.38 -9.58 -5.95
C PHE A 4 1.50 -10.62 -5.89
N ASN A 5 1.76 -11.22 -7.04
CA ASN A 5 2.78 -12.24 -7.19
C ASN A 5 4.20 -11.67 -6.96
N LYS A 6 5.19 -12.55 -6.88
CA LYS A 6 6.58 -12.16 -6.61
C LYS A 6 7.13 -11.14 -7.61
N ASP A 7 6.75 -11.23 -8.87
CA ASP A 7 7.23 -10.31 -9.90
C ASP A 7 6.61 -8.92 -9.77
N PHE A 8 5.34 -8.84 -9.38
CA PHE A 8 4.70 -7.58 -9.03
C PHE A 8 5.38 -6.91 -7.83
N ILE A 9 5.68 -7.67 -6.78
CA ILE A 9 6.40 -7.16 -5.60
C ILE A 9 7.80 -6.66 -5.97
N LYS A 10 8.54 -7.38 -6.83
CA LYS A 10 9.83 -6.92 -7.35
C LYS A 10 9.69 -5.60 -8.09
N ARG A 11 8.68 -5.44 -8.97
CA ARG A 11 8.44 -4.18 -9.70
C ARG A 11 8.18 -3.02 -8.74
N ILE A 12 7.38 -3.23 -7.69
CA ILE A 12 7.17 -2.24 -6.62
C ILE A 12 8.49 -1.89 -5.92
N LYS A 13 9.31 -2.89 -5.53
CA LYS A 13 10.62 -2.63 -4.91
C LYS A 13 11.54 -1.80 -5.80
N HIS A 14 11.52 -2.05 -7.11
CA HIS A 14 12.26 -1.29 -8.12
C HIS A 14 11.67 0.08 -8.45
N GLN A 15 10.69 0.58 -7.69
CA GLN A 15 10.08 1.90 -7.87
C GLN A 15 9.37 2.06 -9.23
N ASP A 16 8.89 0.95 -9.81
CA ASP A 16 8.07 0.98 -11.03
C ASP A 16 6.76 1.75 -10.76
N HIS A 17 6.63 2.92 -11.37
CA HIS A 17 5.47 3.80 -11.24
C HIS A 17 4.17 3.14 -11.67
N THR A 18 4.20 2.27 -12.68
CA THR A 18 3.02 1.56 -13.17
C THR A 18 2.55 0.54 -12.14
N ALA A 19 3.48 -0.22 -11.56
CA ALA A 19 3.17 -1.20 -10.51
C ALA A 19 2.61 -0.52 -9.25
N PHE A 20 3.16 0.64 -8.86
CA PHE A 20 2.62 1.43 -7.76
C PHE A 20 1.21 1.96 -8.04
N ASN A 21 0.97 2.47 -9.24
CA ASN A 21 -0.36 2.98 -9.61
C ASN A 21 -1.40 1.84 -9.63
N GLU A 22 -1.02 0.68 -10.16
CA GLU A 22 -1.85 -0.52 -10.15
C GLU A 22 -2.15 -0.99 -8.72
N PHE A 23 -1.15 -0.98 -7.83
CA PHE A 23 -1.35 -1.28 -6.41
C PHE A 23 -2.34 -0.29 -5.77
N TYR A 24 -2.14 1.01 -5.97
CA TYR A 24 -3.00 2.07 -5.45
C TYR A 24 -4.46 1.88 -5.91
N LEU A 25 -4.69 1.78 -7.22
CA LEU A 25 -6.05 1.66 -7.78
C LEU A 25 -6.78 0.42 -7.27
N ASN A 26 -6.06 -0.68 -7.05
CA ASN A 26 -6.65 -1.92 -6.58
C ASN A 26 -6.91 -1.96 -5.06
N THR A 27 -6.25 -1.11 -4.26
CA THR A 27 -6.29 -1.22 -2.79
C THR A 27 -6.88 -0.01 -2.09
N VAL A 28 -6.86 1.19 -2.69
CA VAL A 28 -7.32 2.44 -2.05
C VAL A 28 -8.75 2.35 -1.53
N ASP A 29 -9.68 1.86 -2.34
CA ASP A 29 -11.09 1.76 -1.98
C ASP A 29 -11.36 0.72 -0.87
N ILE A 30 -10.61 -0.39 -0.87
CA ILE A 30 -10.71 -1.41 0.18
C ILE A 30 -10.12 -0.89 1.49
N PHE A 31 -8.96 -0.25 1.45
CA PHE A 31 -8.32 0.30 2.65
C PHE A 31 -9.12 1.46 3.26
N SER A 32 -9.63 2.38 2.44
CA SER A 32 -10.49 3.46 2.91
C SER A 32 -11.74 2.91 3.60
N ARG A 33 -12.47 1.99 2.95
CA ARG A 33 -13.67 1.39 3.55
C ARG A 33 -13.38 0.63 4.84
N TYR A 34 -12.26 -0.10 4.88
CA TYR A 34 -11.85 -0.81 6.09
C TYR A 34 -11.58 0.16 7.24
N ILE A 35 -10.86 1.24 6.98
CA ILE A 35 -10.50 2.21 8.02
C ILE A 35 -11.73 2.98 8.52
N GLU A 36 -12.58 3.45 7.60
CA GLU A 36 -13.84 4.12 7.95
C GLU A 36 -14.73 3.21 8.80
N ALA A 37 -14.87 1.93 8.43
CA ALA A 37 -15.76 1.00 9.13
C ALA A 37 -15.24 0.52 10.50
N ASN A 38 -13.91 0.39 10.67
CA ASN A 38 -13.33 -0.21 11.88
C ASN A 38 -12.81 0.80 12.89
N TYR A 39 -12.50 2.02 12.45
CA TYR A 39 -11.90 3.06 13.31
C TYR A 39 -12.79 4.29 13.47
N PHE A 40 -14.02 4.27 12.93
CA PHE A 40 -15.01 5.35 13.02
C PHE A 40 -14.47 6.72 12.57
N LEU A 41 -13.49 6.71 11.66
CA LEU A 41 -12.94 7.93 11.10
C LEU A 41 -13.93 8.54 10.13
N ASN A 42 -14.00 9.87 10.12
CA ASN A 42 -14.68 10.56 9.03
C ASN A 42 -13.88 10.37 7.72
N LYS A 43 -14.55 10.64 6.60
CA LYS A 43 -13.96 10.46 5.27
C LYS A 43 -12.67 11.25 5.06
N GLN A 44 -12.56 12.45 5.63
CA GLN A 44 -11.37 13.29 5.46
C GLN A 44 -10.17 12.68 6.17
N ASP A 45 -10.34 12.31 7.44
CA ASP A 45 -9.27 11.70 8.24
C ASP A 45 -8.84 10.34 7.65
N ALA A 46 -9.80 9.56 7.13
CA ALA A 46 -9.50 8.31 6.44
C ALA A 46 -8.69 8.55 5.14
N GLN A 47 -9.04 9.57 4.35
CA GLN A 47 -8.29 9.93 3.14
C GLN A 47 -6.87 10.39 3.46
N ASP A 48 -6.70 11.22 4.49
CA ASP A 48 -5.40 11.72 4.92
C ASP A 48 -4.50 10.56 5.39
N LEU A 49 -5.03 9.65 6.22
CA LEU A 49 -4.31 8.46 6.68
C LEU A 49 -3.88 7.55 5.51
N ILE A 50 -4.76 7.33 4.55
CA ILE A 50 -4.49 6.50 3.37
C ILE A 50 -3.43 7.14 2.47
N SER A 51 -3.49 8.46 2.27
CA SER A 51 -2.47 9.20 1.52
C SER A 51 -1.10 9.04 2.16
N ASP A 52 -1.04 9.24 3.47
CA ASP A 52 0.16 9.04 4.29
C ASP A 52 0.73 7.63 4.16
N PHE A 53 -0.14 6.62 4.20
CA PHE A 53 0.22 5.22 4.02
C PHE A 53 0.92 5.00 2.68
N TYR A 54 0.37 5.48 1.55
CA TYR A 54 0.98 5.21 0.24
C TYR A 54 2.34 5.89 0.07
N VAL A 55 2.51 7.10 0.60
CA VAL A 55 3.81 7.79 0.60
C VAL A 55 4.83 6.99 1.42
N LYS A 56 4.47 6.61 2.65
CA LYS A 56 5.33 5.84 3.57
C LYS A 56 5.64 4.44 3.02
N PHE A 57 4.66 3.78 2.42
CA PHE A 57 4.81 2.48 1.78
C PHE A 57 5.81 2.55 0.63
N ARG A 58 5.70 3.55 -0.25
CA ARG A 58 6.61 3.72 -1.39
C ARG A 58 8.07 3.87 -0.96
N GLU A 59 8.31 4.65 0.09
CA GLU A 59 9.65 4.82 0.64
C GLU A 59 10.17 3.59 1.38
N SER A 60 9.29 2.92 2.13
CA SER A 60 9.64 1.75 2.94
C SER A 60 9.95 0.52 2.10
N VAL A 61 9.15 0.25 1.07
CA VAL A 61 9.29 -0.96 0.24
C VAL A 61 10.59 -0.96 -0.56
N ARG A 62 11.15 0.21 -0.88
CA ARG A 62 12.50 0.34 -1.47
C ARG A 62 13.59 -0.28 -0.60
N LYS A 63 13.42 -0.18 0.72
CA LYS A 63 14.40 -0.63 1.73
C LYS A 63 14.05 -2.00 2.30
N TYR A 64 12.97 -2.61 1.83
CA TYR A 64 12.50 -3.89 2.34
C TYR A 64 13.46 -5.02 1.92
N ASP A 65 14.14 -5.59 2.91
CA ASP A 65 14.90 -6.83 2.75
C ASP A 65 13.94 -8.03 2.95
N GLU A 66 13.81 -8.85 1.90
CA GLU A 66 12.96 -10.04 1.90
C GLU A 66 13.46 -11.12 2.88
N ASN A 67 14.72 -11.03 3.30
CA ASN A 67 15.33 -11.93 4.27
C ASN A 67 15.18 -11.43 5.72
N TYR A 68 14.58 -10.25 5.91
CA TYR A 68 14.39 -9.68 7.24
C TYR A 68 13.24 -10.42 7.95
N SER A 69 13.61 -11.29 8.88
CA SER A 69 12.69 -11.95 9.80
C SER A 69 12.46 -11.06 11.02
N PHE A 70 11.20 -10.78 11.37
CA PHE A 70 10.86 -10.26 12.70
C PHE A 70 11.18 -11.37 13.70
N SER A 71 12.37 -11.28 14.29
CA SER A 71 12.87 -12.21 15.31
C SER A 71 12.63 -11.62 16.69
#